data_AF-A0A2T3KKT7-F1
#
_entry.id   AF-A0A2T3KKT7-F1
#
_cell.length_a   1.000
_cell.length_b   1.000
_cell.length_c   1.000
_cell.angle_alpha   90.00
_cell.angle_beta   90.00
_cell.angle_gamma   90.00
#
_symmetry.space_group_name_H-M   'P 1'
#
loop_
_entity.id
_entity.type
_entity.pdbx_description
1 polymer ?
#
loop_
_entity_poly.entity_id
_entity_poly.type
_entity_poly.pdbx_seq_one_letter_code
_entity_poly.pdbx_strand_id
1 'polypeptide(L)'
;MFVVLYLSIGDSKATSKFYTSRVIAMHTSQHSKWKDRAVKSILNNSSESKSFSDALDEWAFTGLVIDNKKSTCTCELCQHEHVRYHYIISNKITLQRLKVGSSCIIKYPSIKVYDAGSKNIENNQRKRQQVLDDALKVAKINLSLNPLRKLWKVDTEFRGFIESQADRIKEKKGFSPKVYLIMLSKFKRMKIDFDPDHYSINLRKKSFVEQLDNLKPWQAKQLLEALSPIQVTRHTIVTEIANS
;
A
#
# COMPACT_ATOMS: atom_id res chain seq x y z
N MET A 1 22.80 1.09 -2.51
CA MET A 1 23.92 0.61 -3.35
C MET A 1 25.01 0.18 -2.38
N PHE A 2 24.99 -1.08 -1.94
CA PHE A 2 25.98 -1.60 -0.99
C PHE A 2 26.96 -2.50 -1.76
N VAL A 3 28.21 -2.05 -1.74
CA VAL A 3 29.38 -2.66 -2.38
C VAL A 3 29.71 -3.96 -1.64
N VAL A 4 29.75 -5.08 -2.35
CA VAL A 4 30.28 -6.34 -1.84
C VAL A 4 31.76 -6.38 -2.17
N LEU A 5 32.61 -6.23 -1.15
CA LEU A 5 34.04 -6.46 -1.23
C LEU A 5 34.32 -7.97 -1.30
N TYR A 6 34.86 -8.43 -2.43
CA TYR A 6 35.46 -9.76 -2.55
C TYR A 6 36.82 -9.76 -1.86
N LEU A 7 36.96 -10.58 -0.81
CA LEU A 7 38.25 -11.11 -0.39
C LEU A 7 38.23 -12.60 -0.65
N SER A 8 39.15 -13.05 -1.50
CA SER A 8 39.37 -14.43 -1.89
C SER A 8 40.64 -14.93 -1.23
N ILE A 9 40.54 -15.82 -0.21
CA ILE A 9 41.61 -16.77 0.15
C ILE A 9 40.97 -18.03 0.75
N GLY A 10 41.32 -19.20 0.20
CA GLY A 10 41.57 -20.43 0.96
C GLY A 10 40.39 -21.38 1.23
N ASP A 11 40.46 -22.55 0.59
CA ASP A 11 39.87 -23.86 0.95
C ASP A 11 38.60 -23.90 1.83
N SER A 12 37.44 -24.10 1.19
CA SER A 12 36.14 -24.11 1.89
C SER A 12 35.05 -24.87 1.11
N LYS A 13 35.33 -26.06 0.53
CA LYS A 13 34.25 -26.90 -0.03
C LYS A 13 33.36 -27.53 1.05
N ALA A 14 33.85 -27.68 2.29
CA ALA A 14 33.06 -28.21 3.41
C ALA A 14 32.23 -27.12 4.11
N THR A 15 32.81 -25.95 4.38
CA THR A 15 32.17 -24.82 5.09
C THR A 15 31.06 -24.11 4.29
N SER A 16 31.14 -24.14 2.95
CA SER A 16 30.08 -23.61 2.06
C SER A 16 28.76 -24.41 2.12
N LYS A 17 28.85 -25.75 2.23
CA LYS A 17 27.67 -26.63 2.35
C LYS A 17 26.94 -26.49 3.69
N PHE A 18 27.66 -26.24 4.78
CA PHE A 18 27.06 -26.08 6.11
C PHE A 18 26.34 -24.73 6.27
N TYR A 19 26.88 -23.65 5.69
CA TYR A 19 26.25 -22.32 5.76
C TYR A 19 24.96 -22.26 4.93
N THR A 20 24.98 -22.81 3.71
CA THR A 20 23.79 -22.92 2.86
C THR A 20 22.73 -23.84 3.47
N SER A 21 23.13 -24.97 4.07
CA SER A 21 22.18 -25.90 4.73
C SER A 21 21.49 -25.30 5.96
N ARG A 22 22.20 -24.51 6.78
CA ARG A 22 21.60 -23.81 7.94
C ARG A 22 20.62 -22.71 7.53
N VAL A 23 20.94 -21.93 6.50
CA VAL A 23 20.05 -20.89 5.97
C VAL A 23 18.80 -21.51 5.34
N ILE A 24 18.95 -22.60 4.56
CA ILE A 24 17.83 -23.35 3.99
C ILE A 24 16.97 -23.97 5.09
N ALA A 25 17.56 -24.58 6.13
CA ALA A 25 16.84 -25.16 7.26
C ALA A 25 16.09 -24.12 8.12
N MET A 26 16.68 -22.94 8.34
CA MET A 26 15.99 -21.82 9.00
C MET A 26 14.80 -21.34 8.16
N HIS A 27 14.98 -21.12 6.85
CA HIS A 27 13.90 -20.70 5.96
C HIS A 27 12.75 -21.72 5.86
N THR A 28 13.06 -23.02 5.82
CA THR A 28 12.04 -24.09 5.79
C THR A 28 11.31 -24.21 7.14
N SER A 29 11.99 -24.02 8.27
CA SER A 29 11.39 -24.04 9.61
C SER A 29 10.43 -22.87 9.88
N GLN A 30 10.66 -21.72 9.26
CA GLN A 30 9.79 -20.55 9.40
C GLN A 30 8.56 -20.66 8.48
N HIS A 31 8.74 -21.26 7.31
CA HIS A 31 7.66 -21.52 6.36
C HIS A 31 6.64 -22.53 6.90
N SER A 32 7.07 -23.56 7.65
CA SER A 32 6.16 -24.48 8.33
C SER A 32 5.34 -23.78 9.41
N LYS A 33 5.98 -22.97 10.27
CA LYS A 33 5.29 -22.22 11.34
C LYS A 33 4.22 -21.26 10.83
N TRP A 34 4.41 -20.61 9.68
CA TRP A 34 3.36 -19.74 9.10
C TRP A 34 2.18 -20.54 8.53
N LYS A 35 2.45 -21.74 7.99
CA LYS A 35 1.40 -22.64 7.53
C LYS A 35 0.56 -23.11 8.72
N ASP A 36 1.19 -23.55 9.81
CA ASP A 36 0.49 -24.04 11.00
C ASP A 36 -0.39 -22.95 11.64
N ARG A 37 0.12 -21.71 11.66
CA ARG A 37 -0.63 -20.55 12.13
C ARG A 37 -1.84 -20.23 11.25
N ALA A 38 -1.68 -20.30 9.93
CA ALA A 38 -2.79 -20.15 8.99
C ALA A 38 -3.85 -21.25 9.16
N VAL A 39 -3.41 -22.50 9.34
CA VAL A 39 -4.31 -23.63 9.62
C VAL A 39 -5.12 -23.37 10.88
N LYS A 40 -4.46 -23.03 11.99
CA LYS A 40 -5.14 -22.73 13.25
C LYS A 40 -6.13 -21.57 13.12
N SER A 41 -5.74 -20.49 12.45
CA SER A 41 -6.60 -19.31 12.28
C SER A 41 -7.86 -19.63 11.49
N ILE A 42 -7.76 -20.38 10.40
CA ILE A 42 -8.93 -20.78 9.59
C ILE A 42 -9.85 -21.73 10.36
N LEU A 43 -9.31 -22.81 10.92
CA LEU A 43 -10.13 -23.83 11.61
C LEU A 43 -10.86 -23.25 12.81
N ASN A 44 -10.25 -22.30 13.54
CA ASN A 44 -10.89 -21.64 14.69
C ASN A 44 -12.03 -20.68 14.29
N ASN A 45 -12.09 -20.24 13.04
CA ASN A 45 -13.04 -19.21 12.57
C ASN A 45 -13.98 -19.73 11.47
N SER A 46 -13.98 -21.04 11.21
CA SER A 46 -14.75 -21.71 10.18
C SER A 46 -15.84 -22.58 10.79
N SER A 47 -16.94 -22.82 10.06
CA SER A 47 -17.90 -23.85 10.45
C SER A 47 -17.33 -25.25 10.26
N GLU A 48 -16.50 -25.44 9.23
CA GLU A 48 -15.72 -26.66 9.04
C GLU A 48 -14.41 -26.59 9.82
N SER A 49 -14.29 -27.41 10.86
CA SER A 49 -13.18 -27.37 11.82
C SER A 49 -12.22 -28.55 11.70
N LYS A 50 -12.51 -29.53 10.83
CA LYS A 50 -11.75 -30.78 10.69
C LYS A 50 -10.84 -30.77 9.46
N SER A 51 -11.21 -30.05 8.41
CA SER A 51 -10.46 -30.00 7.16
C SER A 51 -10.07 -28.57 6.81
N PHE A 52 -8.76 -28.30 6.75
CA PHE A 52 -8.25 -26.97 6.40
C PHE A 52 -8.62 -26.53 4.99
N SER A 53 -8.67 -27.46 4.03
CA SER A 53 -9.04 -27.16 2.64
C SER A 53 -10.50 -26.74 2.55
N ASP A 54 -11.40 -27.51 3.15
CA ASP A 54 -12.84 -27.26 3.10
C ASP A 54 -13.19 -25.99 3.90
N ALA A 55 -12.53 -25.78 5.04
CA ALA A 55 -12.64 -24.57 5.83
C ALA A 55 -12.21 -23.32 5.06
N LEU A 56 -11.19 -23.42 4.20
CA LEU A 56 -10.73 -22.30 3.35
C LEU A 56 -11.74 -21.93 2.26
N ASP A 57 -12.53 -22.87 1.75
CA ASP A 57 -13.54 -22.62 0.70
C ASP A 57 -14.73 -21.76 1.19
N GLU A 58 -14.85 -21.58 2.50
CA GLU A 58 -15.78 -20.65 3.14
C GLU A 58 -15.35 -19.18 3.00
N TRP A 59 -14.08 -18.91 2.67
CA TRP A 59 -13.52 -17.57 2.70
C TRP A 59 -13.47 -16.91 1.32
N ALA A 60 -13.81 -15.63 1.29
CA ALA A 60 -13.73 -14.80 0.10
C ALA A 60 -13.09 -13.44 0.39
N PHE A 61 -12.27 -12.95 -0.53
CA PHE A 61 -11.83 -11.56 -0.51
C PHE A 61 -13.03 -10.63 -0.75
N THR A 62 -13.18 -9.64 0.12
CA THR A 62 -14.33 -8.72 0.14
C THR A 62 -14.21 -7.54 -0.82
N GLY A 63 -13.05 -7.36 -1.46
CA GLY A 63 -12.73 -6.13 -2.21
C GLY A 63 -12.20 -4.99 -1.34
N LEU A 64 -12.22 -5.11 0.00
CA LEU A 64 -11.80 -4.06 0.90
C LEU A 64 -10.31 -4.19 1.28
N VAL A 65 -9.61 -3.05 1.26
CA VAL A 65 -8.21 -2.93 1.67
C VAL A 65 -8.05 -1.80 2.67
N ILE A 66 -7.32 -2.06 3.75
CA ILE A 66 -6.99 -1.10 4.80
C ILE A 66 -5.50 -0.76 4.68
N ASP A 67 -5.16 0.52 4.58
CA ASP A 67 -3.79 1.02 4.74
C ASP A 67 -3.57 1.40 6.21
N ASN A 68 -2.72 0.66 6.92
CA ASN A 68 -2.36 0.95 8.31
C ASN A 68 -1.29 2.06 8.42
N LYS A 69 -0.94 2.72 7.30
CA LYS A 69 0.11 3.74 7.13
C LYS A 69 1.54 3.20 7.30
N LYS A 70 1.78 2.42 8.36
CA LYS A 70 3.07 1.83 8.70
C LYS A 70 3.02 0.30 8.63
N SER A 71 4.17 -0.31 8.34
CA SER A 71 4.39 -1.76 8.36
C SER A 71 4.62 -2.25 9.78
N THR A 72 3.60 -2.14 10.63
CA THR A 72 3.65 -2.53 12.05
C THR A 72 2.58 -3.54 12.42
N CYS A 73 1.64 -3.84 11.52
CA CYS A 73 0.54 -4.74 11.81
C CYS A 73 0.87 -6.18 11.43
N THR A 74 0.14 -7.11 12.04
CA THR A 74 0.31 -8.55 11.87
C THR A 74 -0.85 -9.12 11.07
N CYS A 75 -0.54 -9.97 10.09
CA CYS A 75 -1.55 -10.71 9.33
C CYS A 75 -2.32 -11.67 10.25
N GLU A 76 -3.65 -11.56 10.31
CA GLU A 76 -4.48 -12.39 11.20
C GLU A 76 -4.56 -13.87 10.75
N LEU A 77 -4.15 -14.17 9.51
CA LEU A 77 -4.08 -15.54 9.01
C LEU A 77 -2.74 -16.20 9.38
N CYS A 78 -1.63 -15.75 8.79
CA CYS A 78 -0.33 -16.40 8.96
C CYS A 78 0.51 -15.85 10.13
N GLN A 79 0.05 -14.76 10.76
CA GLN A 79 0.76 -14.01 11.80
C GLN A 79 2.16 -13.52 11.38
N HIS A 80 2.33 -13.27 10.08
CA HIS A 80 3.49 -12.52 9.61
C HIS A 80 3.36 -11.06 10.03
N GLU A 81 4.42 -10.54 10.62
CA GLU A 81 4.51 -9.16 11.11
C GLU A 81 4.84 -8.18 9.97
N HIS A 82 4.85 -6.89 10.28
CA HIS A 82 5.23 -5.83 9.35
C HIS A 82 4.38 -5.70 8.08
N VAL A 83 3.09 -6.03 8.18
CA VAL A 83 2.13 -5.87 7.08
C VAL A 83 1.52 -4.47 7.14
N ARG A 84 1.78 -3.65 6.12
CA ARG A 84 1.16 -2.31 5.98
C ARG A 84 -0.28 -2.39 5.47
N TYR A 85 -0.48 -3.13 4.37
CA TYR A 85 -1.77 -3.22 3.70
C TYR A 85 -2.48 -4.52 4.07
N HIS A 86 -3.68 -4.39 4.63
CA HIS A 86 -4.53 -5.53 4.97
C HIS A 86 -5.70 -5.66 4.00
N TYR A 87 -5.82 -6.84 3.42
CA TYR A 87 -6.92 -7.26 2.57
C TYR A 87 -7.94 -7.98 3.45
N ILE A 88 -9.19 -7.58 3.36
CA ILE A 88 -10.24 -8.17 4.20
C ILE A 88 -10.81 -9.39 3.49
N ILE A 89 -10.65 -10.55 4.10
CA ILE A 89 -11.37 -11.76 3.73
C ILE A 89 -12.52 -11.98 4.72
N SER A 90 -13.63 -12.54 4.23
CA SER A 90 -14.79 -12.86 5.04
C SER A 90 -15.15 -14.32 4.86
N ASN A 91 -15.46 -14.99 5.96
CA ASN A 91 -16.14 -16.26 5.94
C ASN A 91 -17.61 -16.03 5.57
N LYS A 92 -18.11 -16.74 4.56
CA LYS A 92 -19.50 -16.59 4.08
C LYS A 92 -20.55 -17.26 4.99
N ILE A 93 -20.13 -18.15 5.88
CA ILE A 93 -21.00 -18.93 6.78
C ILE A 93 -21.00 -18.29 8.17
N THR A 94 -19.82 -18.13 8.78
CA THR A 94 -19.69 -17.59 10.14
C THR A 94 -19.71 -16.05 10.20
N LEU A 95 -19.63 -15.40 9.03
CA LEU A 95 -19.50 -13.94 8.88
C LEU A 95 -18.26 -13.32 9.53
N GLN A 96 -17.34 -14.16 10.03
CA GLN A 96 -16.05 -13.72 10.57
C GLN A 96 -15.22 -13.06 9.48
N ARG A 97 -14.39 -12.09 9.88
CA ARG A 97 -13.50 -11.36 8.98
C ARG A 97 -12.07 -11.43 9.48
N LEU A 98 -11.13 -11.58 8.54
CA LEU A 98 -9.71 -11.55 8.82
C LEU A 98 -9.02 -10.47 7.97
N LYS A 99 -8.08 -9.77 8.60
CA LYS A 99 -7.16 -8.81 7.98
C LYS A 99 -5.89 -9.54 7.59
N VAL A 100 -5.69 -9.76 6.29
CA VAL A 100 -4.59 -10.59 5.80
C VAL A 100 -3.67 -9.84 4.85
N GLY A 101 -2.44 -10.30 4.69
CA GLY A 101 -1.56 -9.83 3.61
C GLY A 101 -1.98 -10.38 2.26
N SER A 102 -1.67 -9.66 1.16
CA SER A 102 -1.96 -10.13 -0.21
C SER A 102 -1.36 -11.50 -0.50
N SER A 103 -0.14 -11.76 -0.01
CA SER A 103 0.56 -13.03 -0.19
C SER A 103 -0.22 -14.23 0.35
N CYS A 104 -1.01 -14.05 1.41
CA CYS A 104 -1.87 -15.10 1.94
C CYS A 104 -3.00 -15.46 0.96
N ILE A 105 -3.67 -14.45 0.39
CA ILE A 105 -4.74 -14.66 -0.59
C ILE A 105 -4.19 -15.31 -1.87
N ILE A 106 -2.97 -14.95 -2.27
CA ILE A 106 -2.32 -15.59 -3.43
C ILE A 106 -1.89 -17.03 -3.14
N LYS A 107 -1.33 -17.28 -1.95
CA LYS A 107 -0.81 -18.60 -1.56
C LYS A 107 -1.90 -19.66 -1.39
N TYR A 108 -3.11 -19.26 -0.97
CA TYR A 108 -4.23 -20.17 -0.74
C TYR A 108 -5.32 -19.95 -1.81
N PRO A 109 -5.29 -20.68 -2.94
CA PRO A 109 -6.22 -20.47 -4.05
C PRO A 109 -7.70 -20.73 -3.70
N SER A 110 -7.97 -21.58 -2.70
CA SER A 110 -9.30 -21.83 -2.14
C SER A 110 -9.98 -20.58 -1.58
N ILE A 111 -9.21 -19.57 -1.16
CA ILE A 111 -9.78 -18.25 -0.84
C ILE A 111 -10.32 -17.64 -2.13
N LYS A 112 -11.63 -17.43 -2.20
CA LYS A 112 -12.30 -16.96 -3.40
C LYS A 112 -11.96 -15.50 -3.67
N VAL A 113 -11.67 -15.19 -4.93
CA VAL A 113 -11.40 -13.83 -5.42
C VAL A 113 -12.23 -13.62 -6.65
N TYR A 114 -13.09 -12.60 -6.63
CA TYR A 114 -14.01 -12.32 -7.72
C TYR A 114 -13.48 -11.19 -8.60
N ASP A 115 -13.72 -11.29 -9.90
CA ASP A 115 -13.53 -10.16 -10.81
C ASP A 115 -14.69 -9.16 -10.72
N ALA A 116 -14.64 -8.09 -11.51
CA ALA A 116 -15.67 -7.06 -11.56
C ALA A 116 -17.06 -7.60 -11.99
N GLY A 117 -17.10 -8.74 -12.69
CA GLY A 117 -18.33 -9.42 -13.10
C GLY A 117 -18.84 -10.42 -12.07
N SER A 118 -18.30 -10.42 -10.84
CA SER A 118 -18.63 -11.39 -9.79
C SER A 118 -18.29 -12.84 -10.14
N LYS A 119 -17.38 -13.08 -11.10
CA LYS A 119 -16.91 -14.42 -11.44
C LYS A 119 -15.68 -14.76 -10.59
N ASN A 120 -15.67 -15.96 -10.00
CA ASN A 120 -14.51 -16.43 -9.24
C ASN A 120 -13.31 -16.65 -10.18
N ILE A 121 -12.15 -16.15 -9.77
CA ILE A 121 -10.87 -16.31 -10.47
C ILE A 121 -10.17 -17.54 -9.90
N GLU A 122 -10.42 -18.66 -10.56
CA GLU A 122 -9.81 -19.95 -10.22
C GLU A 122 -8.35 -20.01 -10.71
N ASN A 123 -7.43 -20.37 -9.81
CA ASN A 123 -6.04 -20.76 -10.09
C ASN A 123 -5.21 -19.85 -11.04
N ASN A 124 -5.62 -18.58 -11.23
CA ASN A 124 -4.88 -17.61 -12.03
C ASN A 124 -4.24 -16.54 -11.13
N GLN A 125 -3.02 -16.81 -10.69
CA GLN A 125 -2.29 -15.93 -9.77
C GLN A 125 -2.14 -14.49 -10.31
N ARG A 126 -1.87 -14.32 -11.61
CA ARG A 126 -1.73 -12.99 -12.22
C ARG A 126 -3.01 -12.17 -12.16
N LYS A 127 -4.15 -12.77 -12.55
CA LYS A 127 -5.46 -12.10 -12.48
C LYS A 127 -5.88 -11.81 -11.04
N ARG A 128 -5.63 -12.74 -10.11
CA ARG A 128 -5.89 -12.52 -8.67
C ARG A 128 -5.08 -11.35 -8.15
N GLN A 129 -3.79 -11.29 -8.45
CA GLN A 129 -2.94 -10.17 -8.05
C GLN A 129 -3.43 -8.85 -8.63
N GLN A 130 -3.87 -8.84 -9.89
CA GLN A 130 -4.46 -7.65 -10.51
C GLN A 130 -5.69 -7.14 -9.76
N VAL A 131 -6.60 -8.03 -9.35
CA VAL A 131 -7.78 -7.65 -8.53
C VAL A 131 -7.36 -7.03 -7.19
N LEU A 132 -6.37 -7.63 -6.51
CA LEU A 132 -5.85 -7.09 -5.24
C LEU A 132 -5.21 -5.71 -5.45
N ASP A 133 -4.42 -5.54 -6.51
CA ASP A 133 -3.77 -4.27 -6.85
C ASP A 133 -4.81 -3.19 -7.19
N ASP A 134 -5.88 -3.55 -7.89
CA ASP A 134 -6.96 -2.64 -8.24
C ASP A 134 -7.77 -2.23 -6.99
N ALA A 135 -8.06 -3.17 -6.09
CA ALA A 135 -8.67 -2.88 -4.80
C ALA A 135 -7.80 -1.94 -3.95
N LEU A 136 -6.48 -2.15 -3.93
CA LEU A 136 -5.53 -1.27 -3.25
C LEU A 136 -5.51 0.14 -3.88
N LYS A 137 -5.55 0.25 -5.21
CA LYS A 137 -5.65 1.56 -5.89
C LYS A 137 -6.93 2.29 -5.49
N VAL A 138 -8.06 1.60 -5.42
CA VAL A 138 -9.34 2.18 -4.96
C VAL A 138 -9.25 2.64 -3.51
N ALA A 139 -8.66 1.84 -2.62
CA ALA A 139 -8.46 2.23 -1.22
C ALA A 139 -7.60 3.49 -1.10
N LYS A 140 -6.49 3.57 -1.85
CA LYS A 140 -5.64 4.78 -1.89
C LYS A 140 -6.38 6.02 -2.40
N ILE A 141 -7.14 5.89 -3.49
CA ILE A 141 -7.96 7.00 -3.99
C ILE A 141 -8.95 7.47 -2.92
N ASN A 142 -9.61 6.55 -2.21
CA ASN A 142 -10.53 6.93 -1.14
C ASN A 142 -9.84 7.63 0.04
N LEU A 143 -8.61 7.23 0.38
CA LEU A 143 -7.81 7.92 1.40
C LEU A 143 -7.50 9.37 0.97
N SER A 144 -7.16 9.59 -0.30
CA SER A 144 -6.96 10.94 -0.85
C SER A 144 -8.27 11.75 -0.91
N LEU A 145 -9.41 11.12 -1.17
CA LEU A 145 -10.69 11.83 -1.28
C LEU A 145 -11.32 12.17 0.08
N ASN A 146 -11.00 11.44 1.15
CA ASN A 146 -11.60 11.64 2.47
C ASN A 146 -11.39 13.06 3.03
N PRO A 147 -10.17 13.64 3.01
CA PRO A 147 -9.97 15.03 3.41
C PRO A 147 -10.76 16.01 2.53
N LEU A 148 -10.83 15.78 1.22
CA LEU A 148 -11.61 16.63 0.30
C LEU A 148 -13.10 16.60 0.63
N ARG A 149 -13.67 15.43 0.94
CA ARG A 149 -15.06 15.28 1.37
C ARG A 149 -15.35 16.06 2.66
N LYS A 150 -14.41 16.04 3.62
CA LYS A 150 -14.52 16.86 4.85
C LYS A 150 -14.46 18.35 4.51
N LEU A 151 -13.53 18.76 3.65
CA LEU A 151 -13.35 20.15 3.27
C LEU A 151 -14.57 20.70 2.51
N TRP A 152 -15.13 19.92 1.58
CA TRP A 152 -16.33 20.28 0.81
C TRP A 152 -17.55 20.56 1.70
N LYS A 153 -17.67 19.86 2.83
CA LYS A 153 -18.76 20.07 3.79
C LYS A 153 -18.65 21.40 4.53
N VAL A 154 -17.43 21.90 4.78
CA VAL A 154 -17.18 23.08 5.62
C VAL A 154 -16.80 24.35 4.85
N ASP A 155 -16.24 24.23 3.64
CA ASP A 155 -15.82 25.36 2.80
C ASP A 155 -16.74 25.47 1.57
N THR A 156 -17.93 26.03 1.79
CA THR A 156 -19.03 26.05 0.81
C THR A 156 -18.72 26.89 -0.42
N GLU A 157 -17.98 27.99 -0.24
CA GLU A 157 -17.57 28.90 -1.32
C GLU A 157 -16.56 28.26 -2.28
N PHE A 158 -15.80 27.27 -1.80
CA PHE A 158 -14.72 26.64 -2.54
C PHE A 158 -15.08 25.27 -3.12
N ARG A 159 -16.35 24.87 -3.06
CA ARG A 159 -16.84 23.54 -3.47
C ARG A 159 -16.49 23.19 -4.91
N GLY A 160 -16.74 24.09 -5.86
CA GLY A 160 -16.42 23.83 -7.28
C GLY A 160 -14.94 23.57 -7.51
N PHE A 161 -14.05 24.28 -6.79
CA PHE A 161 -12.62 23.98 -6.84
C PHE A 161 -12.32 22.60 -6.23
N ILE A 162 -12.88 22.28 -5.07
CA ILE A 162 -12.66 20.99 -4.38
C ILE A 162 -13.13 19.83 -5.25
N GLU A 163 -14.29 19.95 -5.90
CA GLU A 163 -14.82 18.97 -6.85
C GLU A 163 -13.87 18.75 -8.02
N SER A 164 -13.39 19.84 -8.63
CA SER A 164 -12.40 19.73 -9.72
C SER A 164 -11.11 19.03 -9.28
N GLN A 165 -10.67 19.23 -8.01
CA GLN A 165 -9.50 18.52 -7.48
C GLN A 165 -9.80 17.05 -7.17
N ALA A 166 -11.01 16.73 -6.72
CA ALA A 166 -11.45 15.36 -6.51
C ALA A 166 -11.45 14.58 -7.83
N ASP A 167 -11.88 15.19 -8.93
CA ASP A 167 -11.86 14.55 -10.25
C ASP A 167 -10.44 14.31 -10.74
N ARG A 168 -9.53 15.27 -10.55
CA ARG A 168 -8.10 15.07 -10.85
C ARG A 168 -7.47 13.90 -10.09
N ILE A 169 -7.86 13.68 -8.82
CA ILE A 169 -7.41 12.54 -8.03
C ILE A 169 -7.92 11.23 -8.65
N LYS A 170 -9.22 11.16 -8.99
CA LYS A 170 -9.82 9.98 -9.63
C LYS A 170 -9.15 9.66 -10.97
N GLU A 171 -8.80 10.69 -11.74
CA GLU A 171 -8.08 10.60 -13.02
C GLU A 171 -6.56 10.38 -12.88
N LYS A 172 -6.03 10.33 -11.64
CA LYS A 172 -4.59 10.15 -11.36
C LYS A 172 -3.69 11.23 -11.98
N LYS A 173 -4.18 12.46 -12.14
CA LYS A 173 -3.44 13.55 -12.81
C LYS A 173 -2.48 14.33 -11.89
N GLY A 174 -2.51 14.08 -10.58
CA GLY A 174 -1.75 14.83 -9.57
C GLY A 174 -2.12 16.32 -9.53
N PHE A 175 -1.58 17.06 -8.56
CA PHE A 175 -1.77 18.51 -8.45
C PHE A 175 -0.63 19.30 -9.09
N SER A 176 -0.89 20.53 -9.49
CA SER A 176 0.21 21.48 -9.77
C SER A 176 0.78 21.99 -8.44
N PRO A 177 2.01 22.54 -8.42
CA PRO A 177 2.60 23.11 -7.21
C PRO A 177 1.71 24.14 -6.50
N LYS A 178 1.14 25.09 -7.25
CA LYS A 178 0.25 26.12 -6.69
C LYS A 178 -1.04 25.53 -6.12
N VAL A 179 -1.67 24.59 -6.84
CA VAL A 179 -2.88 23.91 -6.38
C VAL A 179 -2.62 23.14 -5.09
N TYR A 180 -1.48 22.43 -5.00
CA TYR A 180 -1.09 21.71 -3.79
C TYR A 180 -0.99 22.66 -2.58
N LEU A 181 -0.34 23.81 -2.73
CA LEU A 181 -0.24 24.82 -1.67
C LEU A 181 -1.59 25.38 -1.23
N ILE A 182 -2.49 25.64 -2.18
CA ILE A 182 -3.85 26.09 -1.89
C ILE A 182 -4.58 25.03 -1.07
N MET A 183 -4.55 23.77 -1.50
CA MET A 183 -5.17 22.66 -0.77
C MET A 183 -4.59 22.52 0.64
N LEU A 184 -3.26 22.54 0.77
CA LEU A 184 -2.58 22.44 2.06
C LEU A 184 -2.98 23.58 3.01
N SER A 185 -3.03 24.81 2.51
CA SER A 185 -3.48 25.98 3.29
C SER A 185 -4.92 25.81 3.78
N LYS A 186 -5.82 25.35 2.91
CA LYS A 186 -7.23 25.09 3.25
C LYS A 186 -7.38 24.00 4.31
N PHE A 187 -6.67 22.88 4.16
CA PHE A 187 -6.70 21.80 5.14
C PHE A 187 -6.17 22.24 6.51
N LYS A 188 -5.03 22.95 6.54
CA LYS A 188 -4.47 23.51 7.77
C LYS A 188 -5.44 24.47 8.45
N ARG A 189 -6.02 25.42 7.70
CA ARG A 189 -6.97 26.40 8.23
C ARG A 189 -8.21 25.76 8.83
N MET A 190 -8.73 24.71 8.19
CA MET A 190 -9.94 24.00 8.64
C MET A 190 -9.64 22.85 9.62
N LYS A 191 -8.38 22.67 10.04
CA LYS A 191 -7.93 21.57 10.92
C LYS A 191 -8.36 20.18 10.42
N ILE A 192 -8.25 19.97 9.12
CA ILE A 192 -8.54 18.69 8.48
C ILE A 192 -7.23 17.95 8.29
N ASP A 193 -7.15 16.72 8.83
CA ASP A 193 -5.99 15.85 8.64
C ASP A 193 -5.69 15.66 7.16
N PHE A 194 -4.46 15.99 6.80
CA PHE A 194 -3.91 15.88 5.46
C PHE A 194 -2.63 15.07 5.52
N ASP A 195 -2.58 14.00 4.74
CA ASP A 195 -1.44 13.10 4.67
C ASP A 195 -0.76 13.28 3.30
N PRO A 196 0.42 13.93 3.24
CA PRO A 196 1.11 14.23 1.98
C PRO A 196 1.34 12.99 1.09
N ASP A 197 1.57 11.82 1.70
CA ASP A 197 1.81 10.55 1.00
C ASP A 197 0.64 10.13 0.11
N HIS A 198 -0.56 10.65 0.35
CA HIS A 198 -1.76 10.35 -0.43
C HIS A 198 -1.93 11.25 -1.66
N TYR A 199 -1.05 12.23 -1.87
CA TYR A 199 -1.15 13.18 -2.96
C TYR A 199 0.17 13.24 -3.73
N SER A 200 0.08 13.56 -5.02
CA SER A 200 1.26 13.68 -5.87
C SER A 200 1.27 15.02 -6.58
N ILE A 201 2.48 15.58 -6.71
CA ILE A 201 2.71 16.80 -7.47
C ILE A 201 3.16 16.42 -8.89
N ASN A 202 2.43 16.93 -9.88
CA ASN A 202 2.72 16.72 -11.29
C ASN A 202 3.64 17.84 -11.80
N LEU A 203 4.79 17.46 -12.35
CA LEU A 203 5.77 18.37 -12.95
C LEU A 203 6.06 18.02 -14.42
N ARG A 204 5.18 17.27 -15.08
CA ARG A 204 5.38 16.88 -16.50
C ARG A 204 5.16 18.04 -17.47
N LYS A 205 4.38 19.05 -17.07
CA LYS A 205 4.11 20.24 -17.90
C LYS A 205 5.13 21.33 -17.57
N LYS A 206 5.67 21.98 -18.60
CA LYS A 206 6.60 23.11 -18.44
C LYS A 206 6.03 24.20 -17.52
N SER A 207 4.76 24.55 -17.69
CA SER A 207 4.09 25.54 -16.84
C SER A 207 3.98 25.13 -15.36
N PHE A 208 4.02 23.83 -15.02
CA PHE A 208 4.05 23.38 -13.63
C PHE A 208 5.45 23.43 -13.04
N VAL A 209 6.47 23.19 -13.86
CA VAL A 209 7.88 23.41 -13.47
C VAL A 209 8.11 24.90 -13.20
N GLU A 210 7.68 25.78 -14.11
CA GLU A 210 7.75 27.23 -13.90
C GLU A 210 6.99 27.67 -12.63
N GLN A 211 5.89 27.02 -12.27
CA GLN A 211 5.21 27.29 -10.99
C GLN A 211 6.07 26.95 -9.79
N LEU A 212 6.82 25.84 -9.84
CA LEU A 212 7.71 25.38 -8.78
C LEU A 212 8.91 26.33 -8.63
N ASP A 213 9.54 26.70 -9.74
CA ASP A 213 10.73 27.55 -9.75
C ASP A 213 10.45 28.98 -9.24
N ASN A 214 9.21 29.46 -9.42
CA ASN A 214 8.76 30.76 -8.94
C ASN A 214 8.23 30.74 -7.49
N LEU A 215 8.32 29.61 -6.77
CA LEU A 215 7.90 29.54 -5.38
C LEU A 215 8.93 30.19 -4.46
N LYS A 216 8.46 30.81 -3.37
CA LYS A 216 9.33 31.22 -2.27
C LYS A 216 9.92 29.97 -1.57
N PRO A 217 11.11 30.05 -0.95
CA PRO A 217 11.72 28.88 -0.32
C PRO A 217 10.83 28.18 0.72
N TRP A 218 10.15 28.95 1.58
CA TRP A 218 9.22 28.38 2.56
C TRP A 218 7.99 27.70 1.93
N GLN A 219 7.60 28.07 0.71
CA GLN A 219 6.54 27.40 -0.03
C GLN A 219 7.06 26.08 -0.59
N ALA A 220 8.20 26.10 -1.26
CA ALA A 220 8.84 24.90 -1.80
C ALA A 220 9.14 23.86 -0.70
N LYS A 221 9.54 24.29 0.50
CA LYS A 221 9.71 23.41 1.67
C LYS A 221 8.44 22.61 2.01
N GLN A 222 7.26 23.19 1.85
CA GLN A 222 5.98 22.50 2.11
C GLN A 222 5.60 21.46 1.05
N LEU A 223 6.25 21.47 -0.12
CA LEU A 223 6.01 20.49 -1.18
C LEU A 223 6.88 19.24 -1.03
N LEU A 224 7.97 19.31 -0.25
CA LEU A 224 8.97 18.23 -0.13
C LEU A 224 8.33 16.88 0.21
N GLU A 225 7.38 16.87 1.14
CA GLU A 225 6.70 15.64 1.60
C GLU A 225 5.83 14.98 0.51
N ALA A 226 5.46 15.70 -0.55
CA ALA A 226 4.65 15.18 -1.65
C ALA A 226 5.41 15.06 -2.99
N LEU A 227 6.70 15.40 -3.00
CA LEU A 227 7.59 15.21 -4.15
C LEU A 227 8.27 13.84 -4.05
N SER A 228 8.38 13.16 -5.19
CA SER A 228 9.21 11.95 -5.25
C SER A 228 10.70 12.29 -5.10
N PRO A 229 11.54 11.36 -4.60
CA PRO A 229 12.98 11.58 -4.48
C PRO A 229 13.66 12.03 -5.80
N ILE A 230 13.17 11.52 -6.94
CA ILE A 230 13.67 11.89 -8.27
C ILE A 230 13.28 13.33 -8.63
N GLN A 231 12.10 13.79 -8.22
CA GLN A 231 11.70 15.18 -8.44
C GLN A 231 12.48 16.13 -7.56
N VAL A 232 12.75 15.76 -6.30
CA VAL A 232 13.57 16.56 -5.38
C VAL A 232 14.95 16.84 -5.99
N THR A 233 15.62 15.82 -6.53
CA THR A 233 16.98 15.97 -7.07
C THR A 233 17.06 16.74 -8.39
N ARG A 234 15.99 16.73 -9.20
CA ARG A 234 16.00 17.33 -10.55
C ARG A 234 15.70 18.83 -10.58
N HIS A 235 15.20 19.41 -9.49
CA HIS A 235 14.78 20.80 -9.45
C HIS A 235 15.61 21.56 -8.41
N THR A 236 16.51 22.42 -8.89
CA THR A 236 17.55 23.09 -8.09
C THR A 236 17.00 23.76 -6.83
N ILE A 237 15.89 24.50 -6.93
CA ILE A 237 15.27 25.17 -5.79
C ILE A 237 14.84 24.20 -4.69
N VAL A 238 14.41 22.99 -5.06
CA VAL A 238 13.96 21.95 -4.12
C VAL A 238 15.17 21.24 -3.51
N THR A 239 16.22 20.99 -4.30
CA THR A 239 17.48 20.40 -3.83
C THR A 239 18.17 21.29 -2.79
N GLU A 240 18.28 22.60 -3.06
CA GLU A 240 18.92 23.55 -2.16
C GLU A 240 18.20 23.61 -0.80
N ILE A 241 16.87 23.56 -0.81
CA ILE A 241 16.05 23.57 0.41
C ILE A 241 16.07 22.23 1.14
N ALA A 242 16.17 21.11 0.42
CA ALA A 242 16.28 19.79 1.04
C ALA A 242 17.62 19.60 1.79
N ASN A 243 18.66 20.33 1.36
CA ASN A 243 20.00 20.29 1.94
C ASN A 243 20.24 21.35 3.05
N SER A 244 19.26 22.23 3.32
CA SER A 244 19.31 23.29 4.34
C SER A 244 18.51 22.95 5.59
#